data_AF-A0A850XFW6-F1
#
_entry.id   AF-A0A850XFW6-F1
#
_cell.length_a   1.000
_cell.length_b   1.000
_cell.length_c   1.000
_cell.angle_alpha   90.00
_cell.angle_beta   90.00
_cell.angle_gamma   90.00
#
_symmetry.space_group_name_H-M   'P 1'
#
loop_
_entity.id
_entity.type
_entity.pdbx_description
1 polymer ?
#
loop_
_entity_poly.entity_id
_entity_poly.type
_entity_poly.pdbx_seq_one_letter_code
_entity_poly.pdbx_strand_id
1 'polypeptide(L)'
;VSCAGGCQNSGECISLNGVGKGLCASGWTGSRCQEAACPKGCWSNGACVAPGICRCPAGWVGGACHLAVCKLPCQHGGECPAPNVCRCRLLCSGTQCAKKRKE
;
A
#
# COMPACT_ATOMS: atom_id res chain seq x y z
N VAL A 1 -5.11 -34.74 -9.39
CA VAL A 1 -5.84 -33.73 -8.59
C VAL A 1 -5.02 -33.47 -7.35
N SER A 2 -4.38 -32.32 -7.21
CA SER A 2 -3.55 -32.14 -6.03
C SER A 2 -3.63 -30.72 -5.50
N CYS A 3 -4.45 -30.56 -4.47
CA CYS A 3 -4.17 -29.62 -3.38
C CYS A 3 -2.92 -30.06 -2.59
N ALA A 4 -1.87 -30.50 -3.29
CA ALA A 4 -0.61 -30.93 -2.71
C ALA A 4 0.10 -29.69 -2.16
N GLY A 5 0.09 -29.55 -0.84
CA GLY A 5 0.54 -28.35 -0.13
C GLY A 5 -0.56 -27.57 0.58
N GLY A 6 -1.82 -28.02 0.56
CA GLY A 6 -2.92 -27.45 1.33
C GLY A 6 -3.32 -26.03 0.91
N CYS A 7 -4.32 -25.49 1.60
CA CYS A 7 -4.77 -24.11 1.49
C CYS A 7 -4.38 -23.35 2.78
N GLN A 8 -3.99 -22.08 2.65
CA GLN A 8 -3.57 -21.22 3.75
C GLN A 8 -4.74 -20.39 4.29
N ASN A 9 -4.53 -19.71 5.42
CA ASN A 9 -5.45 -18.69 5.97
C ASN A 9 -6.90 -19.19 6.14
N SER A 10 -7.04 -20.41 6.68
CA SER A 10 -8.33 -21.10 6.87
C SER A 10 -9.13 -21.33 5.59
N GLY A 11 -8.47 -21.30 4.42
CA GLY A 11 -9.07 -21.67 3.15
C GLY A 11 -9.29 -23.17 3.03
N GLU A 12 -10.37 -23.56 2.36
CA GLU A 12 -10.68 -24.96 2.07
C GLU A 12 -10.25 -25.31 0.63
N CYS A 13 -9.50 -26.38 0.48
CA CYS A 13 -8.96 -26.80 -0.81
C CYS A 13 -9.85 -27.86 -1.43
N ILE A 14 -10.65 -27.48 -2.41
CA ILE A 14 -11.55 -28.37 -3.13
C ILE A 14 -10.95 -28.80 -4.47
N SER A 15 -11.38 -29.96 -4.95
CA SER A 15 -10.94 -30.50 -6.23
C SER A 15 -12.08 -30.57 -7.21
N LEU A 16 -11.95 -29.82 -8.31
CA LEU A 16 -12.95 -29.73 -9.37
C LEU A 16 -12.34 -30.24 -10.68
N ASN A 17 -12.85 -31.35 -11.19
CA ASN A 17 -12.51 -31.89 -12.52
C ASN A 17 -10.99 -32.05 -12.79
N GLY A 18 -10.19 -32.47 -11.81
CA GLY A 18 -8.73 -32.56 -12.01
C GLY A 18 -7.94 -31.41 -11.36
N VAL A 19 -8.58 -30.25 -11.16
CA VAL A 19 -7.96 -28.99 -10.77
C VAL A 19 -8.23 -28.67 -9.29
N GLY A 20 -7.18 -28.37 -8.53
CA GLY A 20 -7.31 -27.89 -7.15
C GLY A 20 -7.67 -26.41 -7.12
N LYS A 21 -8.75 -26.05 -6.43
CA LYS A 21 -9.23 -24.68 -6.24
C LYS A 21 -9.40 -24.39 -4.75
N GLY A 22 -8.87 -23.26 -4.28
CA GLY A 22 -9.09 -22.77 -2.93
C GLY A 22 -10.42 -22.01 -2.81
N LEU A 23 -11.23 -22.39 -1.81
CA LEU A 23 -12.32 -21.60 -1.26
C LEU A 23 -11.76 -20.78 -0.11
N CYS A 24 -11.55 -19.48 -0.35
CA CYS A 24 -10.83 -18.63 0.59
C CYS A 24 -11.75 -17.93 1.57
N ALA A 25 -11.26 -17.75 2.81
CA ALA A 25 -11.91 -16.91 3.80
C ALA A 25 -11.99 -15.45 3.29
N SER A 26 -12.93 -14.69 3.84
CA SER A 26 -13.17 -13.30 3.44
C SER A 26 -11.89 -12.47 3.42
N GLY A 27 -11.60 -11.87 2.27
CA GLY A 27 -10.43 -11.02 2.07
C GLY A 27 -9.13 -11.77 1.75
N TRP A 28 -9.18 -13.07 1.43
CA TRP A 28 -8.06 -13.84 0.89
C TRP A 28 -8.37 -14.32 -0.53
N THR A 29 -7.32 -14.46 -1.35
CA THR A 29 -7.38 -14.84 -2.76
C THR A 29 -6.20 -15.74 -3.15
N GLY A 30 -6.16 -16.15 -4.42
CA GLY A 30 -5.15 -17.06 -4.94
C GLY A 30 -5.61 -18.52 -4.89
N SER A 31 -4.90 -19.37 -5.64
CA SER A 31 -5.26 -20.80 -5.79
C SER A 31 -5.23 -21.61 -4.49
N ARG A 32 -4.49 -21.13 -3.48
CA ARG A 32 -4.36 -21.72 -2.14
C ARG A 32 -4.65 -20.71 -1.03
N CYS A 33 -5.36 -19.62 -1.33
CA CYS A 33 -5.70 -18.59 -0.35
C CYS A 33 -4.49 -17.91 0.30
N GLN A 34 -3.37 -17.88 -0.41
CA GLN A 34 -2.10 -17.31 0.05
C GLN A 34 -2.01 -15.79 -0.09
N GLU A 35 -2.85 -15.20 -0.95
CA GLU A 35 -2.80 -13.77 -1.25
C GLU A 35 -3.82 -13.02 -0.42
N ALA A 36 -3.40 -11.95 0.25
CA ALA A 36 -4.32 -11.04 0.92
C ALA A 36 -4.98 -10.10 -0.10
N ALA A 37 -6.29 -9.89 0.06
CA ALA A 37 -7.05 -8.94 -0.75
C ALA A 37 -7.06 -7.56 -0.09
N CYS A 38 -6.65 -6.54 -0.84
CA CYS A 38 -6.77 -5.15 -0.45
C CYS A 38 -7.69 -4.44 -1.46
N PRO A 39 -9.00 -4.27 -1.17
CA PRO A 39 -9.97 -3.75 -2.14
C PRO A 39 -9.65 -2.36 -2.68
N LYS A 40 -9.04 -1.50 -1.86
CA LYS A 40 -8.59 -0.15 -2.26
C LYS A 40 -7.18 -0.14 -2.86
N GLY A 41 -6.52 -1.30 -2.92
CA GLY A 41 -5.11 -1.44 -3.26
C GLY A 41 -4.17 -0.85 -2.22
N CYS A 42 -2.88 -1.15 -2.36
CA CYS A 42 -1.80 -0.50 -1.62
C CYS A 42 -1.03 0.39 -2.59
N TRP A 43 -0.99 1.70 -2.31
CA TRP A 43 -0.37 2.70 -3.16
C TRP A 43 1.15 2.76 -2.93
N SER A 44 1.84 3.51 -3.79
CA SER A 44 3.26 3.82 -3.62
C SER A 44 4.16 2.59 -3.48
N ASN A 45 3.82 1.49 -4.17
CA ASN A 45 4.47 0.18 -4.07
C ASN A 45 4.38 -0.49 -2.68
N GLY A 46 3.32 -0.18 -1.92
CA GLY A 46 2.98 -0.92 -0.72
C GLY A 46 2.57 -2.37 -1.01
N ALA A 47 2.74 -3.24 -0.03
CA ALA A 47 2.38 -4.66 -0.13
C ALA A 47 1.12 -4.96 0.69
N CYS A 48 0.16 -5.68 0.12
CA CYS A 48 -0.98 -6.19 0.88
C CYS A 48 -0.50 -7.39 1.71
N VAL A 49 -0.44 -7.24 3.03
CA VAL A 49 0.10 -8.26 3.94
C VAL A 49 -0.97 -9.03 4.71
N ALA A 50 -2.16 -8.45 4.80
CA ALA A 50 -3.36 -9.07 5.36
C ALA A 50 -4.60 -8.39 4.75
N PRO A 51 -5.79 -9.00 4.86
CA PRO A 51 -7.02 -8.46 4.31
C PRO A 51 -7.23 -6.98 4.68
N GLY A 52 -7.20 -6.10 3.69
CA GLY A 52 -7.32 -4.65 3.89
C GLY A 52 -6.15 -3.96 4.62
N ILE A 53 -5.06 -4.68 4.92
CA ILE A 53 -3.88 -4.15 5.63
C ILE A 53 -2.71 -4.06 4.66
N CYS A 54 -2.27 -2.83 4.42
CA CYS A 54 -1.09 -2.53 3.62
C CYS A 54 0.14 -2.33 4.49
N ARG A 55 1.25 -2.98 4.11
CA ARG A 55 2.59 -2.63 4.58
C ARG A 55 3.16 -1.55 3.68
N CYS A 56 3.34 -0.36 4.24
CA CYS A 56 3.83 0.79 3.49
C CYS A 56 5.36 0.82 3.41
N PRO A 57 5.92 1.31 2.29
CA PRO A 57 7.33 1.58 2.19
C PRO A 57 7.72 2.78 3.06
N ALA A 58 9.03 2.94 3.30
CA ALA A 58 9.56 4.01 4.12
C ALA A 58 9.08 5.39 3.61
N GLY A 59 8.55 6.20 4.53
CA GLY A 59 8.05 7.53 4.22
C GLY A 59 6.62 7.57 3.66
N TRP A 60 5.91 6.45 3.58
CA TRP A 60 4.48 6.41 3.23
C TRP A 60 3.64 5.86 4.38
N VAL A 61 2.46 6.42 4.60
CA VAL A 61 1.54 6.08 5.68
C VAL A 61 0.07 6.15 5.21
N GLY A 62 -0.85 5.89 6.14
CA GLY A 62 -2.28 5.75 5.87
C GLY A 62 -2.66 4.31 5.50
N GLY A 63 -3.94 3.98 5.61
CA GLY A 63 -4.40 2.58 5.43
C GLY A 63 -4.13 1.97 4.05
N ALA A 64 -3.92 2.82 3.03
CA ALA A 64 -3.57 2.41 1.67
C ALA A 64 -2.19 2.93 1.21
N CYS A 65 -1.33 3.40 2.12
CA CYS A 65 0.00 3.95 1.80
C CYS A 65 -0.03 5.15 0.83
N HIS A 66 -1.09 5.96 0.89
CA HIS A 66 -1.30 7.10 -0.01
C HIS A 66 -0.81 8.43 0.56
N LEU A 67 -0.44 8.48 1.83
CA LEU A 67 0.04 9.70 2.48
C LEU A 67 1.56 9.67 2.55
N ALA A 68 2.22 10.63 1.90
CA ALA A 68 3.66 10.77 2.03
C ALA A 68 4.03 11.51 3.33
N VAL A 69 5.15 11.12 3.92
CA VAL A 69 5.72 11.70 5.13
C VAL A 69 6.97 12.47 4.76
N CYS A 70 6.95 13.78 5.01
CA CYS A 70 8.12 14.62 4.98
C CYS A 70 8.67 14.71 6.40
N LYS A 71 9.89 14.18 6.65
CA LYS A 71 10.52 14.19 7.98
C LYS A 71 10.61 15.60 8.56
N LEU A 72 10.91 16.57 7.69
CA LEU A 72 10.81 17.98 7.98
C LEU A 72 9.56 18.52 7.26
N PRO A 73 8.65 19.19 7.96
CA PRO A 73 7.41 19.67 7.37
C PRO A 73 7.70 20.72 6.28
N CYS A 74 6.94 20.66 5.19
CA CYS A 74 6.97 21.68 4.15
C CYS A 74 6.41 22.99 4.71
N GLN A 75 7.22 24.04 4.69
CA GLN A 75 6.85 25.34 5.24
C GLN A 75 5.93 26.13 4.30
N HIS A 76 5.32 27.19 4.83
CA HIS A 76 4.48 28.14 4.07
C HIS A 76 3.35 27.47 3.26
N GLY A 77 2.78 26.39 3.79
CA GLY A 77 1.69 25.66 3.13
C GLY A 77 2.11 24.90 1.88
N GLY A 78 3.39 24.55 1.75
CA GLY A 78 3.87 23.60 0.75
C GLY A 78 3.28 22.21 0.96
N GLU A 79 3.13 21.45 -0.11
CA GLU A 79 2.56 20.10 -0.07
C GLU A 79 3.68 19.06 -0.05
N CYS A 80 3.40 17.90 0.57
CA CYS A 80 4.31 16.75 0.57
C CYS A 80 3.76 15.66 -0.35
N PRO A 81 3.98 15.72 -1.68
CA PRO A 81 3.49 14.71 -2.61
C PRO A 81 4.27 13.38 -2.55
N ALA A 82 5.50 13.40 -2.04
CA ALA A 82 6.36 12.24 -1.91
C ALA A 82 7.31 12.38 -0.70
N PRO A 83 7.89 11.27 -0.19
CA PRO A 83 8.71 11.31 1.02
C PRO A 83 9.87 12.31 0.92
N ASN A 84 9.89 13.29 1.82
CA ASN A 84 10.88 14.37 1.86
C ASN A 84 10.95 15.25 0.59
N VAL A 85 9.90 15.25 -0.23
CA VAL A 85 9.78 16.13 -1.40
C VAL A 85 8.70 17.14 -1.11
N CYS A 86 9.05 18.42 -1.07
CA CYS A 86 8.10 19.51 -0.91
C CYS A 86 7.78 20.18 -2.25
N ARG A 87 6.50 20.25 -2.58
CA ARG A 87 5.98 21.10 -3.65
C ARG A 87 5.62 22.46 -3.08
N CYS A 88 6.42 23.47 -3.41
CA CYS A 88 6.25 24.83 -2.87
C CYS A 88 5.11 25.58 -3.57
N ARG A 89 4.43 26.43 -2.79
CA ARG A 89 3.52 27.44 -3.34
C ARG A 89 4.30 28.54 -4.07
N LEU A 90 3.59 29.30 -4.90
CA LEU A 90 4.13 30.47 -5.58
C LEU A 90 4.85 31.39 -4.58
N LEU A 91 5.99 31.91 -5.02
CA LEU A 91 6.90 32.77 -4.24
C LEU A 91 7.66 32.07 -3.11
N CYS A 92 7.56 30.75 -2.92
CA CYS A 92 8.44 30.02 -2.00
C CYS A 92 9.45 29.14 -2.76
N SER A 93 10.63 28.93 -2.18
CA SER A 93 11.69 28.11 -2.79
C SER A 93 12.50 27.33 -1.75
N GLY A 94 13.33 26.40 -2.26
CA GLY A 94 14.15 25.49 -1.46
C GLY A 94 13.47 24.15 -1.17
N THR A 95 14.24 23.21 -0.62
CA THR A 95 13.82 21.82 -0.38
C THR A 95 12.66 21.67 0.62
N GLN A 96 12.45 22.65 1.49
CA GLN A 96 11.37 22.68 2.48
C GLN A 96 10.43 23.88 2.31
N CYS A 97 10.55 24.61 1.19
CA CYS A 97 9.78 25.84 0.96
C CYS A 97 9.98 26.93 2.03
N ALA A 98 11.09 26.87 2.78
CA ALA A 98 11.37 27.77 3.89
C ALA A 98 11.77 29.18 3.43
N LYS A 99 12.21 29.36 2.19
CA LYS A 99 12.61 30.66 1.65
C LYS A 99 11.43 31.32 0.94
N LYS A 100 10.98 32.48 1.41
CA LYS A 100 10.11 33.37 0.63
C LYS A 100 10.99 34.15 -0.35
N ARG A 101 10.65 34.11 -1.63
CA ARG A 101 11.23 35.00 -2.65
C ARG A 101 10.63 36.38 -2.41
N LYS A 102 11.46 37.34 -2.03
CA LYS A 102 11.04 38.73 -1.84
C LYS A 102 10.57 39.29 -3.19
N GLU A 103 9.44 39.97 -3.16
CA GLU A 103 8.96 40.86 -4.23
C GLU A 103 9.86 42.09 -4.32
#